data_AF-A0A3D0UVH9-F1
#
_entry.id   AF-A0A3D0UVH9-F1
#
_cell.length_a   1.000
_cell.length_b   1.000
_cell.length_c   1.000
_cell.angle_alpha   90.00
_cell.angle_beta   90.00
_cell.angle_gamma   90.00
#
_symmetry.space_group_name_H-M   'P 1'
#
loop_
_entity.id
_entity.type
_entity.pdbx_description
1 polymer ?
#
loop_
_entity_poly.entity_id
_entity_poly.type
_entity_poly.pdbx_seq_one_letter_code
_entity_poly.pdbx_strand_id
1 'polypeptide(L)'
;MPHFLYTQKPSTIEIELKITNNDKENMFFIQKQKELFNSIIKTYSTIDYTIPSCQTTQIQEIEKIHIRFSIDTTIQTATLIQSKKSESEQFVLDYLIHQELFQLCIILYNEKIRKADQRGFYPLKNTF
;
A
#
# COMPACT_ATOMS: atom_id res chain seq x y z
N MET A 1 7.03 13.59 -47.00
CA MET A 1 6.72 13.82 -45.57
C MET A 1 7.18 12.59 -44.80
N PRO A 2 8.13 12.70 -43.86
CA PRO A 2 8.46 11.55 -43.05
C PRO A 2 7.39 11.37 -41.97
N HIS A 3 6.76 10.19 -41.93
CA HIS A 3 5.99 9.73 -40.79
C HIS A 3 6.93 9.66 -39.58
N PHE A 4 6.63 10.39 -38.51
CA PHE A 4 7.32 10.20 -37.25
C PHE A 4 7.00 8.79 -36.74
N LEU A 5 7.93 7.86 -36.97
CA LEU A 5 8.01 6.62 -36.21
C LEU A 5 8.36 7.02 -34.79
N TYR A 6 7.34 7.19 -33.95
CA TYR A 6 7.54 7.16 -32.51
C TYR A 6 8.11 5.79 -32.20
N THR A 7 9.44 5.71 -32.05
CA THR A 7 10.08 4.59 -31.37
C THR A 7 9.32 4.39 -30.07
N GLN A 8 8.91 3.14 -29.80
CA GLN A 8 8.17 2.73 -28.61
C GLN A 8 8.96 3.13 -27.37
N LYS A 9 8.81 4.39 -26.95
CA LYS A 9 9.45 4.93 -25.76
C LYS A 9 8.48 4.69 -24.61
N PRO A 10 8.97 4.27 -23.45
CA PRO A 10 8.14 4.14 -22.26
C PRO A 10 7.41 5.45 -22.01
N SER A 11 6.10 5.37 -21.82
CA SER A 11 5.29 6.55 -21.50
C SER A 11 5.35 6.76 -20.00
N THR A 12 5.67 7.99 -19.57
CA THR A 12 5.65 8.35 -18.15
C THR A 12 4.28 8.92 -17.80
N ILE A 13 3.67 8.38 -16.75
CA ILE A 13 2.41 8.87 -16.20
C ILE A 13 2.66 9.33 -14.77
N GLU A 14 2.03 10.45 -14.42
CA GLU A 14 1.99 10.99 -13.07
C GLU A 14 0.54 11.01 -12.58
N ILE A 15 0.31 10.41 -11.42
CA ILE A 15 -0.99 10.38 -10.74
C ILE A 15 -0.82 11.01 -9.36
N GLU A 16 -1.73 11.91 -9.01
CA GLU A 16 -1.91 12.42 -7.66
C GLU A 16 -3.08 11.67 -7.02
N LEU A 17 -2.81 10.93 -5.94
CA LEU A 17 -3.85 10.27 -5.16
C LEU A 17 -4.11 11.05 -3.88
N LYS A 18 -5.37 11.38 -3.62
CA LYS A 18 -5.80 11.98 -2.37
C LYS A 18 -5.95 10.89 -1.31
N ILE A 19 -5.36 11.10 -0.14
CA ILE A 19 -5.49 10.23 1.02
C ILE A 19 -6.73 10.65 1.82
N THR A 20 -7.70 9.76 1.92
CA THR A 20 -8.95 10.01 2.65
C THR A 20 -8.75 9.80 4.15
N ASN A 21 -9.73 10.24 4.95
CA ASN A 21 -9.72 9.97 6.39
C ASN A 21 -9.83 8.46 6.69
N ASN A 22 -10.56 7.70 5.86
CA ASN A 22 -10.65 6.24 6.01
C ASN A 22 -9.29 5.58 5.77
N ASP A 23 -8.53 6.05 4.77
CA ASP A 23 -7.16 5.56 4.51
C ASP A 23 -6.27 5.81 5.73
N LYS A 24 -6.35 7.01 6.33
CA LYS A 24 -5.61 7.34 7.55
C LYS A 24 -5.96 6.42 8.70
N GLU A 25 -7.25 6.20 8.96
CA GLU A 25 -7.71 5.28 10.01
C GLU A 25 -7.23 3.84 9.79
N ASN A 26 -7.30 3.36 8.54
CA ASN A 26 -6.79 2.04 8.17
C ASN A 26 -5.27 1.94 8.37
N MET A 27 -4.52 2.95 7.95
CA MET A 27 -3.07 3.04 8.16
C MET A 27 -2.70 3.08 9.65
N PHE A 28 -3.44 3.82 10.48
CA PHE A 28 -3.26 3.80 11.94
C PHE A 28 -3.52 2.43 12.54
N PHE A 29 -4.58 1.76 12.06
CA PHE A 29 -4.90 0.43 12.51
C PHE A 29 -3.78 -0.57 12.16
N ILE A 30 -3.26 -0.52 10.94
CA ILE A 30 -2.13 -1.35 10.49
C ILE A 30 -0.89 -1.09 11.34
N GLN A 31 -0.54 0.17 11.59
CA GLN A 31 0.61 0.51 12.44
C GLN A 31 0.42 -0.01 13.88
N LYS A 32 -0.78 0.13 14.44
CA LYS A 32 -1.10 -0.35 15.79
C LYS A 32 -0.97 -1.88 15.90
N GLN A 33 -1.32 -2.61 14.84
CA GLN A 33 -1.28 -4.07 14.79
C GLN A 33 -0.05 -4.63 14.06
N LYS A 34 0.98 -3.81 13.81
CA LYS A 34 2.10 -4.16 12.93
C LYS A 34 2.79 -5.47 13.31
N GLU A 35 3.03 -5.69 14.59
CA GLU A 35 3.74 -6.89 15.09
C GLU A 35 2.92 -8.15 14.83
N LEU A 36 1.61 -8.06 15.07
CA LEU A 36 0.67 -9.14 14.80
C LEU A 36 0.61 -9.45 13.30
N PHE A 37 0.47 -8.44 12.45
CA PHE A 37 0.41 -8.63 11.00
C PHE A 37 1.75 -9.14 10.43
N ASN A 38 2.89 -8.64 10.91
CA ASN A 38 4.20 -9.16 10.55
C ASN A 38 4.34 -10.64 10.95
N SER A 39 3.82 -11.05 12.12
CA SER A 39 3.78 -12.46 12.49
C SER A 39 2.90 -13.27 11.56
N ILE A 40 1.72 -12.76 11.18
CA ILE A 40 0.81 -13.45 10.25
C ILE A 40 1.47 -13.62 8.88
N ILE A 41 2.08 -12.58 8.33
CA ILE A 41 2.80 -12.63 7.05
C ILE A 41 3.90 -13.69 7.14
N LYS A 42 4.74 -13.65 8.18
CA LYS A 42 5.82 -14.62 8.37
C LYS A 42 5.33 -16.07 8.52
N THR A 43 4.18 -16.28 9.16
CA THR A 43 3.65 -17.63 9.41
C THR A 43 2.90 -18.20 8.20
N TYR A 44 2.16 -17.37 7.47
CA TYR A 44 1.20 -17.82 6.46
C TYR A 44 1.56 -17.41 5.02
N SER A 45 2.69 -16.72 4.80
CA SER A 45 3.13 -16.26 3.49
C SER A 45 4.60 -16.56 3.25
N THR A 46 4.98 -16.68 1.97
CA THR A 46 6.37 -16.72 1.50
C THR A 46 6.88 -15.34 1.06
N ILE A 47 6.04 -14.30 1.16
CA ILE A 47 6.39 -12.93 0.78
C ILE A 47 7.41 -12.39 1.78
N ASP A 48 8.54 -11.92 1.26
CA ASP A 48 9.55 -11.18 2.02
C ASP A 48 9.13 -9.71 2.18
N TYR A 49 8.16 -9.48 3.06
CA TYR A 49 7.64 -8.16 3.37
C TYR A 49 7.46 -8.00 4.87
N THR A 50 7.98 -6.90 5.40
CA THR A 50 7.78 -6.47 6.79
C THR A 50 7.20 -5.08 6.78
N ILE A 51 6.10 -4.89 7.48
CA ILE A 51 5.43 -3.60 7.59
C ILE A 51 6.39 -2.62 8.26
N PRO A 52 6.80 -1.53 7.57
CA PRO A 52 7.71 -0.57 8.15
C PRO A 52 7.02 0.23 9.25
N SER A 53 7.81 0.72 10.22
CA SER A 53 7.29 1.60 11.26
C SER A 53 7.15 3.02 10.71
N CYS A 54 6.01 3.66 10.94
CA CYS A 54 5.80 5.06 10.57
C CYS A 54 5.15 5.80 11.75
N GLN A 55 5.59 7.02 12.03
CA GLN A 55 5.01 7.80 13.12
C GLN A 55 3.59 8.25 12.76
N THR A 56 2.68 8.17 13.73
CA THR A 56 1.27 8.51 13.50
C THR A 56 1.07 9.98 13.10
N THR A 57 1.88 10.89 13.64
CA THR A 57 1.89 12.32 13.25
C THR A 57 2.19 12.48 11.76
N GLN A 58 3.16 11.73 11.24
CA GLN A 58 3.54 11.80 9.83
C GLN A 58 2.42 11.28 8.90
N ILE A 59 1.63 10.29 9.33
CA ILE A 59 0.47 9.79 8.56
C ILE A 59 -0.66 10.83 8.56
N GLN A 60 -0.88 11.54 9.67
CA GLN A 60 -1.94 12.57 9.75
C GLN A 60 -1.70 13.72 8.77
N GLU A 61 -0.44 14.13 8.61
CA GLU A 61 -0.04 15.27 7.79
C GLU A 61 -0.10 14.97 6.27
N ILE A 62 -0.13 13.70 5.86
CA ILE A 62 -0.22 13.37 4.44
C ILE A 62 -1.63 13.57 3.93
N GLU A 63 -1.80 14.47 2.97
CA GLU A 63 -3.06 14.69 2.27
C GLU A 63 -3.09 14.01 0.91
N LYS A 64 -1.94 13.90 0.26
CA LYS A 64 -1.82 13.41 -1.11
C LYS A 64 -0.50 12.70 -1.32
N ILE A 65 -0.48 11.75 -2.24
CA ILE A 65 0.74 11.11 -2.72
C ILE A 65 0.86 11.23 -4.23
N HIS A 66 2.03 11.68 -4.68
CA HIS A 66 2.38 11.74 -6.10
C HIS A 66 3.07 10.44 -6.48
N ILE A 67 2.52 9.74 -7.48
CA ILE A 67 3.04 8.48 -7.97
C ILE A 67 3.39 8.67 -9.44
N ARG A 68 4.64 8.35 -9.79
CA ARG A 68 5.10 8.32 -11.18
C ARG A 68 5.39 6.89 -11.57
N PHE A 69 4.93 6.49 -12.73
CA PHE A 69 5.25 5.19 -13.29
C PHE A 69 5.53 5.30 -14.78
N SER A 70 6.39 4.40 -15.24
CA SER A 70 6.70 4.17 -16.63
C SER A 70 5.85 3.00 -17.10
N ILE A 71 5.08 3.19 -18.18
CA ILE A 71 4.41 2.08 -18.87
C ILE A 71 5.30 1.65 -20.02
N ASP A 72 5.69 0.38 -20.01
CA ASP A 72 6.18 -0.31 -21.18
C ASP A 72 5.01 -1.05 -21.85
N THR A 73 4.52 -0.49 -22.95
CA THR A 73 3.40 -1.06 -23.72
C THR A 73 3.77 -2.34 -24.46
N THR A 74 5.06 -2.65 -24.58
CA THR A 74 5.57 -3.83 -25.29
C THR A 74 5.42 -5.08 -24.44
N ILE A 75 5.81 -4.97 -23.17
CA ILE A 75 5.71 -6.06 -22.18
C ILE A 75 4.49 -5.92 -21.27
N GLN A 76 3.67 -4.89 -21.48
CA GLN A 76 2.46 -4.59 -20.70
C GLN A 76 2.73 -4.47 -19.20
N THR A 77 3.87 -3.89 -18.84
CA THR A 77 4.24 -3.66 -17.44
C THR A 77 4.22 -2.18 -17.11
N ALA A 78 3.83 -1.88 -15.87
CA ALA A 78 4.00 -0.57 -15.27
C ALA A 78 5.09 -0.68 -14.20
N THR A 79 6.09 0.19 -14.25
CA THR A 79 7.16 0.25 -13.27
C THR A 79 7.12 1.58 -12.55
N LEU A 80 7.07 1.56 -11.21
CA LEU A 80 7.18 2.75 -10.39
C LEU A 80 8.53 3.44 -10.63
N ILE A 81 8.49 4.71 -11.01
CA ILE A 81 9.68 5.55 -11.09
C ILE A 81 9.93 6.04 -9.66
N GLN A 82 10.79 5.33 -8.93
CA GLN A 82 11.13 5.69 -7.56
C GLN A 82 11.88 7.03 -7.53
N SER A 83 11.16 8.10 -7.20
CA SER A 83 11.77 9.30 -6.64
C SER A 83 12.06 9.05 -5.16
N LYS A 84 13.10 9.69 -4.61
CA LYS A 84 13.37 9.66 -3.17
C LYS A 84 12.12 10.15 -2.41
N LYS A 85 11.39 9.22 -1.80
CA LYS A 85 10.21 9.49 -0.97
C LYS A 85 10.63 9.65 0.48
N SER A 86 9.90 10.46 1.24
CA SER A 86 10.01 10.45 2.70
C SER A 86 9.55 9.09 3.26
N GLU A 87 9.94 8.77 4.49
CA GLU A 87 9.53 7.51 5.16
C GLU A 87 8.01 7.35 5.21
N SER A 88 7.29 8.45 5.43
CA SER A 88 5.83 8.46 5.52
C SER A 88 5.16 8.33 4.15
N GLU A 89 5.68 8.99 3.11
CA GLU A 89 5.21 8.77 1.73
C GLU A 89 5.50 7.34 1.26
N GLN A 90 6.63 6.76 1.64
CA GLN A 90 6.94 5.37 1.32
C GLN A 90 5.98 4.43 2.04
N PHE A 91 5.68 4.68 3.32
CA PHE A 91 4.68 3.89 4.05
C PHE A 91 3.29 3.98 3.42
N VAL A 92 2.84 5.17 3.00
CA VAL A 92 1.57 5.33 2.27
C VAL A 92 1.60 4.57 0.95
N LEU A 93 2.71 4.63 0.22
CA LEU A 93 2.85 3.88 -1.03
C LEU A 93 2.79 2.37 -0.78
N ASP A 94 3.48 1.87 0.23
CA ASP A 94 3.47 0.46 0.62
C ASP A 94 2.07 0.03 1.07
N TYR A 95 1.34 0.91 1.77
CA TYR A 95 -0.06 0.71 2.14
C TYR A 95 -0.95 0.48 0.91
N LEU A 96 -0.80 1.31 -0.12
CA LEU A 96 -1.57 1.22 -1.36
C LEU A 96 -1.20 -0.02 -2.18
N ILE A 97 0.09 -0.32 -2.30
CA ILE A 97 0.58 -1.49 -3.06
C ILE A 97 0.13 -2.80 -2.39
N HIS A 98 0.18 -2.88 -1.06
CA HIS A 98 -0.08 -4.11 -0.31
C HIS A 98 -1.48 -4.15 0.31
N GLN A 99 -2.45 -3.40 -0.22
CA GLN A 99 -3.80 -3.33 0.33
C GLN A 99 -4.45 -4.73 0.50
N GLU A 100 -4.30 -5.60 -0.50
CA GLU A 100 -4.82 -6.97 -0.46
C GLU A 100 -4.13 -7.82 0.61
N LEU A 101 -2.82 -7.65 0.81
CA LEU A 101 -2.08 -8.35 1.85
C LEU A 101 -2.62 -8.00 3.24
N PHE A 102 -2.90 -6.72 3.49
CA PHE A 102 -3.49 -6.28 4.76
C PHE A 102 -4.89 -6.85 4.97
N GLN A 103 -5.72 -6.88 3.92
CA GLN A 103 -7.04 -7.51 3.96
C GLN A 103 -6.93 -9.00 4.34
N LEU A 104 -6.02 -9.75 3.72
CA LEU A 104 -5.78 -11.15 4.04
C LEU A 104 -5.29 -11.35 5.47
N CYS A 105 -4.39 -10.50 5.96
CA CYS A 105 -3.93 -10.55 7.35
C CYS A 105 -5.08 -10.38 8.35
N ILE A 106 -6.00 -9.46 8.05
CA ILE A 106 -7.18 -9.20 8.87
C ILE A 106 -8.16 -10.36 8.84
N ILE A 107 -8.39 -10.97 7.67
CA ILE A 107 -9.22 -12.17 7.53
C ILE A 107 -8.63 -13.32 8.36
N LEU A 108 -7.34 -13.62 8.17
CA LEU A 108 -6.65 -14.67 8.91
C LEU A 108 -6.69 -14.43 10.42
N TYR A 109 -6.50 -13.18 10.84
CA TYR A 109 -6.64 -12.83 12.24
C TYR A 109 -8.05 -13.11 12.76
N ASN A 110 -9.09 -12.59 12.07
CA ASN A 110 -10.48 -12.70 12.48
C ASN A 110 -10.97 -14.16 12.53
N GLU A 111 -10.53 -14.99 11.59
CA GLU A 111 -10.99 -16.38 11.42
C GLU A 111 -10.19 -17.40 12.24
N LYS A 112 -8.85 -17.22 12.36
CA LYS A 112 -7.96 -18.28 12.86
C LYS A 112 -7.23 -17.95 14.14
N ILE A 113 -7.04 -16.67 14.48
CA ILE A 113 -6.18 -16.25 15.59
C ILE A 113 -6.99 -15.60 16.71
N ARG A 114 -8.06 -14.89 16.37
CA ARG A 114 -8.92 -14.20 17.32
C ARG A 114 -9.54 -15.20 18.31
N LYS A 115 -9.37 -14.94 19.60
CA LYS A 115 -10.02 -15.70 20.68
C LYS A 115 -11.47 -15.27 20.85
N ALA A 116 -12.35 -16.20 21.23
CA ALA A 116 -13.80 -16.00 21.29
C ALA A 116 -14.26 -14.94 22.30
N ASP A 117 -13.41 -14.56 23.24
CA ASP A 117 -13.63 -13.57 24.29
C ASP A 117 -13.33 -12.11 23.87
N GLN A 118 -12.69 -11.90 22.72
CA GLN A 118 -12.37 -10.55 22.22
C GLN A 118 -13.56 -9.95 21.43
N ARG A 119 -14.20 -8.92 21.98
CA ARG A 119 -15.29 -8.16 21.33
C ARG A 119 -14.75 -7.33 20.16
N GLY A 120 -15.21 -7.64 18.96
CA GLY A 120 -15.05 -6.84 17.74
C GLY A 120 -14.54 -7.66 16.56
N PHE A 121 -15.32 -7.72 15.48
CA PHE A 121 -14.80 -8.01 14.14
C PHE A 121 -13.91 -6.83 13.73
N TYR A 122 -12.78 -7.06 13.09
CA TYR A 122 -11.93 -5.99 12.56
C TYR A 122 -12.21 -5.80 11.06
N PRO A 123 -13.01 -4.80 10.64
CA PRO A 123 -13.13 -4.43 9.24
C PRO A 123 -12.09 -3.36 8.88
N LEU A 124 -11.52 -3.42 7.67
CA LEU A 124 -10.99 -2.22 7.02
C LEU A 124 -12.17 -1.36 6.58
N LYS A 125 -12.07 -0.04 6.77
CA LYS A 125 -13.05 0.90 6.22
C LYS A 125 -12.86 0.99 4.71
N ASN A 126 -13.94 1.25 3.96
CA ASN A 126 -13.87 1.44 2.51
C ASN A 126 -12.88 2.54 2.16
N THR A 127 -11.99 2.22 1.23
CA THR A 127 -10.99 3.10 0.66
C THR A 127 -11.30 3.32 -0.81
N PHE A 128 -11.10 4.56 -1.27
CA PHE A 128 -11.42 5.07 -2.61
C PHE A 128 -12.89 5.06 -3.00
#